data_AF-A0AAX2ERB4-F1
#
_entry.id   AF-A0AAX2ERB4-F1
#
_cell.length_a   1.000
_cell.length_b   1.000
_cell.length_c   1.000
_cell.angle_alpha   90.00
_cell.angle_beta   90.00
_cell.angle_gamma   90.00
#
_symmetry.space_group_name_H-M   'P 1'
#
loop_
_entity.id
_entity.type
_entity.pdbx_description
1 polymer ?
#
loop_
_entity_poly.entity_id
_entity_poly.type
_entity_poly.pdbx_seq_one_letter_code
_entity_poly.pdbx_strand_id
1 'polypeptide(L)'
;MGEIVGGYIIDPAVNINEKGMTKDQVSRFITAFEGIVGAKYLPLMYIGSQLVAGHLYAYIAQRTFIHSQSVEVTLVKVVIYESFDNELAIHSISEI
;
A
#
# COMPACT_ATOMS: atom_id res chain seq x y z
N MET A 1 -24.85 1.08 5.48
CA MET A 1 -23.74 1.79 6.17
C MET A 1 -23.40 2.98 5.29
N GLY A 2 -23.55 4.20 5.79
CA GLY A 2 -23.27 5.41 5.01
C GLY A 2 -21.76 5.61 4.86
N GLU A 3 -21.32 5.99 3.66
CA GLU A 3 -19.94 6.40 3.43
C GLU A 3 -19.61 7.58 4.34
N ILE A 4 -18.58 7.43 5.17
CA ILE A 4 -18.03 8.52 5.98
C ILE A 4 -17.14 9.38 5.08
N VAL A 5 -17.46 10.68 4.98
CA VAL A 5 -16.69 11.64 4.18
C VAL A 5 -15.25 11.67 4.68
N GLY A 6 -14.29 11.39 3.78
CA GLY A 6 -12.87 11.34 4.10
C GLY A 6 -12.40 10.04 4.77
N GLY A 7 -13.24 9.01 4.87
CA GLY A 7 -12.80 7.67 5.27
C GLY A 7 -12.24 6.86 4.10
N TYR A 8 -11.59 5.74 4.42
CA TYR A 8 -11.26 4.74 3.40
C TYR A 8 -12.54 4.01 2.96
N ILE A 9 -12.76 3.98 1.66
CA ILE A 9 -13.72 3.09 1.03
C ILE A 9 -13.03 1.73 0.93
N ILE A 10 -13.52 0.79 1.74
CA ILE A 10 -13.07 -0.61 1.73
C ILE A 10 -13.85 -1.33 0.63
N ASP A 11 -13.15 -1.93 -0.32
CA ASP A 11 -13.74 -2.81 -1.32
C ASP A 11 -13.58 -4.28 -0.86
N PRO A 12 -14.66 -4.94 -0.40
CA PRO A 12 -14.59 -6.30 0.13
C PRO A 12 -14.23 -7.35 -0.93
N ALA A 13 -14.40 -7.05 -2.23
CA ALA A 13 -14.08 -8.00 -3.29
C ALA A 13 -12.57 -8.21 -3.45
N VAL A 14 -11.79 -7.18 -3.09
CA VAL A 14 -10.33 -7.17 -3.25
C VAL A 14 -9.59 -7.22 -1.90
N ASN A 15 -10.28 -6.92 -0.79
CA ASN A 15 -9.76 -6.95 0.57
C ASN A 15 -9.85 -8.35 1.22
N ILE A 16 -9.37 -9.39 0.54
CA ILE A 16 -9.41 -10.76 1.04
C ILE A 16 -8.00 -11.30 1.33
N ASN A 17 -7.08 -11.14 0.37
CA ASN A 17 -5.68 -11.56 0.45
C ASN A 17 -4.92 -11.07 -0.80
N GLU A 18 -3.71 -11.56 -1.01
CA GLU A 18 -2.83 -11.14 -2.10
C GLU A 18 -3.44 -11.41 -3.49
N LYS A 19 -4.29 -12.44 -3.60
CA LYS A 19 -4.96 -12.84 -4.85
C LYS A 19 -6.20 -12.02 -5.14
N GLY A 20 -6.73 -11.30 -4.13
CA GLY A 20 -7.84 -10.39 -4.29
C GLY A 20 -7.46 -9.08 -4.99
N MET A 21 -6.16 -8.74 -5.01
CA MET A 21 -5.72 -7.48 -5.60
C MET A 21 -5.81 -7.49 -7.13
N THR A 22 -6.28 -6.38 -7.70
CA THR A 22 -6.25 -6.16 -9.15
C THR A 22 -4.82 -5.87 -9.62
N LYS A 23 -4.58 -6.04 -10.93
CA LYS A 23 -3.28 -5.72 -11.53
C LYS A 23 -2.87 -4.27 -11.29
N ASP A 24 -3.81 -3.34 -11.35
CA ASP A 24 -3.56 -1.92 -11.15
C ASP A 24 -3.18 -1.60 -9.70
N GLN A 25 -3.83 -2.27 -8.73
CA GLN A 25 -3.49 -2.13 -7.31
C GLN A 25 -2.08 -2.63 -7.02
N VAL A 26 -1.68 -3.75 -7.63
CA VAL A 26 -0.32 -4.29 -7.51
C VAL A 26 0.69 -3.41 -8.21
N SER A 27 0.40 -2.95 -9.44
CA SER A 27 1.29 -2.10 -10.23
C SER A 27 1.57 -0.78 -9.52
N ARG A 28 0.54 -0.12 -8.98
CA ARG A 28 0.68 1.11 -8.20
C ARG A 28 1.63 0.91 -7.02
N PHE A 29 1.51 -0.21 -6.31
CA PHE A 29 2.40 -0.51 -5.20
C PHE A 29 3.84 -0.70 -5.68
N ILE A 30 4.07 -1.51 -6.70
CA ILE A 30 5.42 -1.76 -7.23
C ILE A 30 6.07 -0.45 -7.67
N THR A 31 5.36 0.36 -8.47
CA THR A 31 5.86 1.64 -8.98
C THR A 31 6.18 2.63 -7.86
N ALA A 32 5.35 2.71 -6.81
CA ALA A 32 5.62 3.59 -5.68
C ALA A 32 6.89 3.22 -4.88
N PHE A 33 7.35 1.96 -4.97
CA PHE A 33 8.58 1.48 -4.33
C PHE A 33 9.76 1.34 -5.31
N GLU A 34 9.61 1.71 -6.58
CA GLU A 34 10.72 1.72 -7.52
C GLU A 34 11.84 2.64 -7.03
N GLY A 35 13.06 2.11 -7.00
CA GLY A 35 14.24 2.85 -6.54
C GLY A 35 14.46 2.88 -5.01
N ILE A 36 13.54 2.33 -4.21
CA ILE A 36 13.75 2.21 -2.77
C ILE A 36 14.72 1.06 -2.46
N VAL A 37 15.74 1.35 -1.65
CA VAL A 37 16.80 0.39 -1.25
C VAL A 37 16.82 0.17 0.26
N GLY A 38 17.45 -0.92 0.72
CA GLY A 38 17.62 -1.25 2.14
C GLY A 38 16.50 -2.09 2.77
N ALA A 39 15.31 -2.12 2.15
CA ALA A 39 14.24 -3.03 2.50
C ALA A 39 13.42 -3.41 1.26
N LYS A 40 12.91 -4.65 1.25
CA LYS A 40 11.93 -5.10 0.26
C LYS A 40 10.53 -5.00 0.84
N TYR A 41 9.57 -4.63 0.01
CA TYR A 41 8.17 -4.54 0.37
C TYR A 41 7.35 -5.38 -0.60
N LEU A 42 6.47 -6.23 -0.05
CA LEU A 42 5.56 -7.07 -0.83
C LEU A 42 4.13 -6.76 -0.37
N PRO A 43 3.24 -6.27 -1.25
CA PRO A 43 1.85 -6.03 -0.89
C PRO A 43 1.16 -7.38 -0.65
N LEU A 44 0.51 -7.52 0.50
CA LEU A 44 -0.24 -8.72 0.87
C LEU A 44 -1.75 -8.51 0.75
N MET A 45 -2.22 -7.28 0.91
CA MET A 45 -3.64 -6.96 0.90
C MET A 45 -3.84 -5.49 0.58
N TYR A 46 -4.80 -5.20 -0.31
CA TYR A 46 -5.31 -3.86 -0.52
C TYR A 46 -6.49 -3.62 0.43
N ILE A 47 -6.41 -2.55 1.23
CA ILE A 47 -7.42 -2.23 2.24
C ILE A 47 -8.53 -1.38 1.63
N GLY A 48 -8.15 -0.36 0.84
CA GLY A 48 -9.10 0.60 0.30
C GLY A 48 -8.46 1.90 -0.16
N SER A 49 -9.31 2.80 -0.67
CA SER A 49 -8.89 4.13 -1.13
C SER A 49 -9.65 5.25 -0.44
N GLN A 50 -9.04 6.43 -0.39
CA GLN A 50 -9.65 7.66 0.11
C GLN A 50 -9.40 8.79 -0.88
N LEU A 51 -10.46 9.50 -1.27
CA LEU A 51 -10.36 10.70 -2.08
C LEU A 51 -9.88 11.88 -1.23
N VAL A 52 -8.85 12.58 -1.69
CA VAL A 52 -8.27 13.79 -1.10
C VAL A 52 -8.01 14.82 -2.22
N ALA A 53 -6.96 15.64 -2.14
CA ALA A 53 -6.43 16.38 -3.29
C ALA A 53 -5.65 15.46 -4.26
N GLY A 54 -6.25 14.33 -4.62
CA GLY A 54 -5.64 13.15 -5.23
C GLY A 54 -6.28 11.90 -4.62
N HIS A 55 -5.54 10.81 -4.54
CA HIS A 55 -6.02 9.58 -3.89
C HIS A 55 -4.99 9.03 -2.90
N LEU A 56 -5.46 8.53 -1.77
CA LEU A 56 -4.69 7.67 -0.88
C LEU A 56 -5.14 6.23 -1.06
N TYR A 57 -4.18 5.31 -1.12
CA TYR A 57 -4.38 3.87 -1.26
C TYR A 57 -3.68 3.16 -0.11
N ALA A 58 -4.44 2.44 0.72
CA ALA A 58 -3.91 1.75 1.88
C ALA A 58 -3.72 0.25 1.61
N TYR A 59 -2.59 -0.28 2.08
CA TYR A 59 -2.18 -1.66 1.92
C TYR A 59 -1.65 -2.23 3.24
N ILE A 60 -1.79 -3.53 3.43
CA ILE A 60 -0.93 -4.30 4.33
C ILE A 60 0.17 -4.92 3.48
N ALA A 61 1.42 -4.76 3.90
CA ALA A 61 2.58 -5.27 3.21
C ALA A 61 3.53 -6.00 4.15
N GLN A 62 4.21 -7.01 3.62
CA GLN A 62 5.38 -7.58 4.27
C GLN A 62 6.59 -6.68 3.98
N ARG A 63 7.29 -6.26 5.03
CA ARG A 63 8.59 -5.61 4.93
C ARG A 63 9.68 -6.60 5.30
N THR A 64 10.72 -6.67 4.48
CA THR A 64 11.91 -7.49 4.72
C THR A 64 13.14 -6.61 4.66
N PHE A 65 13.76 -6.35 5.82
CA PHE A 65 14.99 -5.58 5.88
C PHE A 65 16.16 -6.38 5.30
N ILE A 66 17.00 -5.69 4.52
CA ILE A 66 18.25 -6.27 4.03
C ILE A 66 19.34 -5.82 5.00
N HIS A 67 19.74 -6.70 5.91
CA HIS A 67 20.88 -6.49 6.82
C HIS A 67 21.94 -7.57 6.57
N SER A 68 23.21 -7.26 6.86
CA SER A 68 24.33 -8.17 6.61
C SER A 68 24.39 -9.37 7.56
N GLN A 69 23.59 -9.38 8.63
CA GLN A 69 23.69 -10.37 9.71
C GLN A 69 22.40 -11.17 9.96
N SER A 70 21.22 -10.70 9.52
CA SER A 70 19.96 -11.42 9.65
C SER A 70 18.88 -10.84 8.73
N VAL A 71 17.88 -11.66 8.41
CA VAL A 71 16.68 -11.22 7.68
C VAL A 71 15.58 -10.99 8.71
N GLU A 72 15.15 -9.73 8.87
CA GLU A 72 14.02 -9.38 9.71
C GLU A 72 12.78 -9.15 8.84
N VAL A 73 11.70 -9.88 9.14
CA VAL A 73 10.43 -9.82 8.42
C VAL A 73 9.36 -9.26 9.35
N THR A 74 8.71 -8.17 8.93
CA THR A 74 7.67 -7.46 9.69
C THR A 74 6.46 -7.17 8.81
N LEU A 75 5.29 -6.99 9.42
CA LEU A 75 4.09 -6.51 8.73
C LEU A 75 3.95 -5.01 8.97
N VAL A 76 3.65 -4.27 7.90
CA VAL A 76 3.47 -2.83 7.94
C VAL A 76 2.23 -2.43 7.17
N LYS A 77 1.60 -1.34 7.61
CA LYS A 77 0.59 -0.63 6.82
C LYS A 77 1.32 0.39 5.97
N VAL A 78 1.04 0.36 4.67
CA VAL A 78 1.59 1.30 3.70
C VAL A 78 0.46 2.12 3.12
N VAL A 79 0.66 3.44 3.05
CA VAL A 79 -0.24 4.35 2.35
C VAL A 79 0.53 4.97 1.19
N ILE A 80 -0.02 4.83 -0.01
CA ILE A 80 0.50 5.43 -1.24
C ILE A 80 -0.43 6.58 -1.62
N TYR A 81 0.16 7.71 -1.97
CA TYR A 81 -0.53 8.86 -2.55
C TYR A 81 -0.36 8.87 -4.07
N GLU A 82 -1.44 9.18 -4.78
CA GLU A 82 -1.46 9.45 -6.22
C GLU A 82 -2.01 10.85 -6.47
N SER A 83 -1.24 11.69 -7.17
CA SER A 83 -1.71 13.02 -7.59
C SER A 83 -2.71 12.94 -8.74
N PHE A 84 -3.39 14.04 -9.06
CA PHE A 84 -4.26 14.11 -10.24
C PHE A 84 -3.50 13.96 -11.57
N ASP A 85 -2.18 14.16 -11.57
CA ASP A 85 -1.30 13.96 -12.72
C ASP A 85 -0.73 12.52 -12.77
N ASN A 86 -1.21 11.62 -11.91
CA ASN A 86 -0.78 10.21 -11.76
C ASN A 86 0.66 10.03 -11.26
N GLU A 87 1.20 11.00 -10.51
CA GLU A 87 2.47 10.84 -9.82
C GLU A 87 2.25 10.07 -8.51
N LEU A 88 3.07 9.05 -8.27
CA LEU A 88 2.98 8.18 -7.09
C LEU A 88 4.06 8.52 -6.07
N ALA A 89 3.67 8.53 -4.80
CA ALA A 89 4.59 8.69 -3.68
C ALA A 89 4.17 7.85 -2.47
N ILE A 90 5.14 7.36 -1.71
CA ILE A 90 4.87 6.75 -0.41
C ILE A 90 4.47 7.86 0.56
N HIS A 91 3.21 7.85 1.01
CA HIS A 91 2.69 8.81 1.97
C HIS A 91 3.09 8.44 3.40
N SER A 92 2.95 7.16 3.77
CA SER A 92 3.39 6.67 5.07
C SER A 92 3.62 5.17 5.10
N ILE A 93 4.49 4.73 6.01
CA ILE A 93 4.68 3.34 6.41
C ILE A 93 4.59 3.32 7.94
N SER A 94 3.73 2.48 8.50
CA SER A 94 3.56 2.34 9.94
C SER A 94 3.56 0.87 10.34
N GLU A 95 4.17 0.56 11.49
CA GLU A 95 4.06 -0.77 12.12
C GLU A 95 2.59 -1.10 12.45
N ILE A 96 2.29 -2.40 12.57
CA ILE A 96 0.97 -2.93 12.95
C ILE A 96 1.09 -3.68 14.27
#